data_AF-P91512-F1
#
_entry.id   AF-P91512-F1
#
_cell.length_a   1.000
_cell.length_b   1.000
_cell.length_c   1.000
_cell.angle_alpha   90.00
_cell.angle_beta   90.00
_cell.angle_gamma   90.00
#
_symmetry.space_group_name_H-M   'P 1'
#
loop_
_entity.id
_entity.type
_entity.pdbx_description
1 polymer ?
#
loop_
_entity_poly.entity_id
_entity_poly.type
_entity_poly.pdbx_seq_one_letter_code
_entity_poly.pdbx_strand_id
1 'polypeptide(L)'
;MRCSIKLAVLGAVLLAFACSSNQAPSNETSIIESELGTNCTTVTFKNFLGCLYRFGDFMAKMYFLDVTKQKSLEKFHKSCNSMADCIENLECHKDKNLTDSKTMRNACETLKFFVTDFFTCLEKIGELKPEPQCFKEWNPFEGFNDKEKNQEELCKNMMGKDNCMKKLVSENCGEEDLRKLYNMFKFAEVFKQCDASKL
;
A
#
# COMPACT_ATOMS: atom_id res chain seq x y z
N MET A 1 18.32 5.91 -13.29
CA MET A 1 17.13 5.05 -13.07
C MET A 1 16.47 5.21 -11.69
N ARG A 2 17.13 5.75 -10.65
CA ARG A 2 16.55 5.99 -9.30
C ARG A 2 15.27 6.86 -9.26
N CYS A 3 14.92 7.57 -10.34
CA CYS A 3 13.72 8.42 -10.41
C CYS A 3 12.45 7.63 -10.77
N SER A 4 12.57 6.52 -11.51
CA SER A 4 11.42 5.81 -12.08
C SER A 4 10.62 5.04 -11.02
N ILE A 5 11.30 4.47 -10.02
CA ILE A 5 10.66 3.74 -8.91
C ILE A 5 9.80 4.69 -8.06
N LYS A 6 10.25 5.95 -7.85
CA LYS A 6 9.47 6.96 -7.13
C LYS A 6 8.14 7.24 -7.84
N LEU A 7 8.16 7.38 -9.17
CA LEU A 7 6.97 7.68 -9.96
C LEU A 7 5.98 6.52 -10.05
N ALA A 8 6.46 5.27 -10.16
CA ALA A 8 5.59 4.10 -10.23
C ALA A 8 4.78 3.88 -8.92
N VAL A 9 5.45 4.01 -7.77
CA VAL A 9 4.79 3.90 -6.45
C VAL A 9 3.86 5.09 -6.19
N LEU A 10 4.25 6.30 -6.58
CA LEU A 10 3.38 7.49 -6.48
C LEU A 10 2.14 7.38 -7.39
N GLY A 11 2.28 6.81 -8.59
CA GLY A 11 1.17 6.61 -9.53
C GLY A 11 0.11 5.65 -9.00
N ALA A 12 0.52 4.52 -8.40
CA ALA A 12 -0.40 3.54 -7.84
C ALA A 12 -1.15 4.07 -6.59
N VAL A 13 -0.47 4.84 -5.74
CA VAL A 13 -1.09 5.43 -4.54
C VAL A 13 -2.05 6.56 -4.91
N LEU A 14 -1.72 7.40 -5.91
CA LEU A 14 -2.61 8.50 -6.34
C LEU A 14 -3.84 8.02 -7.11
N LEU A 15 -3.74 6.95 -7.90
CA LEU A 15 -4.89 6.38 -8.61
C LEU A 15 -5.91 5.76 -7.65
N ALA A 16 -5.49 5.26 -6.49
CA ALA A 16 -6.40 4.73 -5.47
C ALA A 16 -7.29 5.80 -4.83
N PHE A 17 -6.85 7.07 -4.77
CA PHE A 17 -7.62 8.15 -4.12
C PHE A 17 -8.43 9.03 -5.08
N ALA A 18 -8.27 8.89 -6.40
CA ALA A 18 -8.95 9.75 -7.38
C ALA A 18 -10.34 9.23 -7.83
N CYS A 19 -10.78 8.05 -7.41
CA CYS A 19 -12.08 7.49 -7.79
C CYS A 19 -13.02 7.26 -6.59
N SER A 20 -13.30 8.32 -5.83
CA SER A 20 -14.61 8.48 -5.20
C SER A 20 -15.09 9.90 -5.49
N SER A 21 -15.71 10.05 -6.65
CA SER A 21 -16.44 11.25 -7.05
C SER A 21 -17.57 11.53 -6.06
N ASN A 22 -17.58 12.71 -5.46
CA ASN A 22 -18.79 13.50 -5.27
C ASN A 22 -18.41 14.98 -5.17
N GLN A 23 -18.90 15.75 -6.14
CA GLN A 23 -18.74 17.20 -6.22
C GLN A 23 -19.30 17.86 -4.95
N ALA A 24 -18.51 18.69 -4.29
CA ALA A 24 -18.90 19.43 -3.10
C ALA A 24 -19.64 20.73 -3.48
N PRO A 25 -20.88 20.97 -3.01
CA PRO A 25 -21.48 22.29 -3.03
C PRO A 25 -21.15 23.03 -1.72
N SER A 26 -20.78 24.29 -1.86
CA SER A 26 -20.56 25.26 -0.80
C SER A 26 -21.87 25.68 -0.11
N ASN A 27 -22.06 25.30 1.15
CA ASN A 27 -22.57 26.16 2.22
C ASN A 27 -22.68 25.38 3.55
N GLU A 28 -22.42 26.10 4.64
CA GLU A 28 -22.28 25.66 6.02
C GLU A 28 -23.52 24.91 6.55
N THR A 29 -23.32 23.75 7.21
CA THR A 29 -23.84 23.41 8.57
C THR A 29 -23.79 21.90 8.89
N SER A 30 -23.76 20.99 7.93
CA SER A 30 -23.49 19.57 8.25
C SER A 30 -22.95 18.89 7.01
N ILE A 31 -21.62 18.75 6.93
CA ILE A 31 -20.99 18.01 5.84
C ILE A 31 -21.35 16.53 6.07
N ILE A 32 -22.36 16.08 5.32
CA ILE A 32 -22.78 14.69 5.11
C ILE A 32 -23.64 14.11 6.25
N GLU A 33 -24.95 14.37 6.19
CA GLU A 33 -25.94 13.33 6.51
C GLU A 33 -25.75 12.21 5.48
N SER A 34 -24.82 11.30 5.75
CA SER A 34 -24.73 10.05 5.02
C SER A 34 -25.94 9.23 5.46
N GLU A 35 -26.80 8.90 4.48
CA GLU A 35 -28.01 8.09 4.65
C GLU A 35 -27.88 7.07 5.79
N LEU A 36 -28.72 7.28 6.81
CA LEU A 36 -28.87 6.52 8.05
C LEU A 36 -28.26 5.10 8.00
N GLY A 37 -26.96 5.03 8.30
CA GLY A 37 -26.42 3.91 9.07
C GLY A 37 -26.54 4.31 10.52
N THR A 38 -27.28 3.55 11.32
CA THR A 38 -27.59 3.90 12.72
C THR A 38 -26.37 3.94 13.65
N ASN A 39 -25.17 3.57 13.17
CA ASN A 39 -23.94 3.50 13.96
C ASN A 39 -22.78 4.35 13.41
N CYS A 40 -23.03 5.32 12.52
CA CYS A 40 -21.97 6.24 12.11
C CYS A 40 -21.72 7.30 13.20
N THR A 41 -20.45 7.55 13.55
CA THR A 41 -20.11 8.75 14.34
C THR A 41 -20.25 9.98 13.45
N THR A 42 -20.91 11.05 13.92
CA THR A 42 -20.97 12.30 13.17
C THR A 42 -19.56 12.84 12.95
N VAL A 43 -19.19 13.07 11.68
CA VAL A 43 -17.91 13.69 11.35
C VAL A 43 -17.96 15.15 11.80
N THR A 44 -17.24 15.47 12.88
CA THR A 44 -17.12 16.86 13.34
C THR A 44 -16.12 17.62 12.48
N PHE A 45 -16.32 18.95 12.33
CA PHE A 45 -15.38 19.82 11.61
C PHE A 45 -13.94 19.70 12.15
N LYS A 46 -13.78 19.56 13.47
CA LYS A 46 -12.48 19.35 14.13
C LYS A 46 -11.82 18.05 13.67
N ASN A 47 -12.57 16.95 13.61
CA ASN A 47 -12.04 15.65 13.16
C ASN A 47 -11.69 15.71 11.67
N PHE A 48 -12.54 16.31 10.85
CA PHE A 48 -12.28 16.53 9.43
C PHE A 48 -10.98 17.33 9.19
N LEU A 49 -10.82 18.47 9.86
CA LEU A 49 -9.59 19.28 9.75
C LEU A 49 -8.35 18.53 10.26
N GLY A 50 -8.47 17.80 11.38
CA GLY A 50 -7.38 16.97 11.90
C GLY A 50 -6.96 15.88 10.92
N CYS A 51 -7.93 15.28 10.23
CA CYS A 51 -7.71 14.32 9.15
C CYS A 51 -7.03 14.93 7.93
N LEU A 52 -7.48 16.10 7.48
CA LEU A 52 -6.86 16.83 6.38
C LEU A 52 -5.39 17.18 6.68
N TYR A 53 -5.09 17.57 7.92
CA TYR A 53 -3.71 17.81 8.37
C TYR A 53 -2.85 16.53 8.30
N ARG A 54 -3.38 15.39 8.78
CA ARG A 54 -2.69 14.09 8.71
C ARG A 54 -2.45 13.64 7.26
N PHE A 55 -3.41 13.88 6.37
CA PHE A 55 -3.25 13.63 4.94
C PHE A 55 -2.12 14.48 4.36
N GLY A 56 -2.11 15.79 4.64
CA GLY A 56 -1.03 16.68 4.19
C GLY A 56 0.34 16.27 4.74
N ASP A 57 0.42 15.87 6.01
CA ASP A 57 1.65 15.38 6.64
C ASP A 57 2.15 14.06 6.02
N PHE A 58 1.24 13.12 5.76
CA PHE A 58 1.53 11.88 5.04
C PHE A 58 2.07 12.16 3.64
N MET A 59 1.39 13.00 2.85
CA MET A 59 1.81 13.35 1.49
C MET A 59 3.16 14.06 1.48
N ALA A 60 3.40 14.98 2.42
CA ALA A 60 4.69 15.66 2.53
C ALA A 60 5.82 14.66 2.85
N LYS A 61 5.63 13.77 3.83
CA LYS A 61 6.64 12.77 4.18
C LYS A 61 6.84 11.71 3.10
N MET A 62 5.80 11.34 2.37
CA MET A 62 5.92 10.48 1.19
C MET A 62 6.77 11.14 0.10
N TYR A 63 6.50 12.42 -0.19
CA TYR A 63 7.24 13.18 -1.19
C TYR A 63 8.72 13.37 -0.82
N PHE A 64 9.00 13.69 0.44
CA PHE A 64 10.36 13.86 0.97
C PHE A 64 11.00 12.58 1.49
N LEU A 65 10.43 11.40 1.17
CA LEU A 65 10.95 10.12 1.63
C LEU A 65 12.36 9.88 1.08
N ASP A 66 13.28 9.61 2.02
CA ASP A 66 14.66 9.24 1.74
C ASP A 66 14.88 7.81 2.24
N VAL A 67 14.81 6.85 1.32
CA VAL A 67 14.92 5.41 1.63
C VAL A 67 16.29 5.02 2.17
N THR A 68 17.31 5.88 2.04
CA THR A 68 18.65 5.63 2.58
C THR A 68 18.79 6.04 4.05
N LYS A 69 17.78 6.74 4.60
CA LYS A 69 17.80 7.26 5.98
C LYS A 69 16.70 6.63 6.83
N GLN A 70 17.09 5.80 7.80
CA GLN A 70 16.17 5.17 8.75
C GLN A 70 15.20 6.16 9.41
N LYS A 71 15.67 7.33 9.86
CA LYS A 71 14.82 8.37 10.45
C LYS A 71 13.75 8.91 9.49
N SER A 72 14.01 8.91 8.18
CA SER A 72 13.01 9.31 7.17
C SER A 72 11.94 8.24 7.03
N LEU A 73 12.34 6.96 6.99
CA LEU A 73 11.44 5.82 6.95
C LEU A 73 10.52 5.74 8.18
N GLU A 74 11.06 5.94 9.38
CA GLU A 74 10.29 5.96 10.63
C GLU A 74 9.26 7.10 10.65
N LYS A 75 9.65 8.30 10.20
CA LYS A 75 8.74 9.44 10.11
C LYS A 75 7.60 9.17 9.14
N PHE A 76 7.92 8.65 7.95
CA PHE A 76 6.93 8.31 6.94
C PHE A 76 5.97 7.22 7.43
N HIS A 77 6.50 6.13 8.00
CA HIS A 77 5.69 5.05 8.55
C HIS A 77 4.73 5.54 9.63
N LYS A 78 5.21 6.42 10.52
CA LYS A 78 4.37 7.07 11.53
C LYS A 78 3.25 7.91 10.91
N SER A 79 3.53 8.73 9.89
CA SER A 79 2.49 9.51 9.23
C SER A 79 1.49 8.67 8.44
N CYS A 80 1.97 7.57 7.83
CA CYS A 80 1.13 6.63 7.09
C CYS A 80 0.12 5.97 8.04
N ASN A 81 0.60 5.46 9.18
CA ASN A 81 -0.27 4.91 10.22
C ASN A 81 -1.21 5.97 10.82
N SER A 82 -0.73 7.19 11.04
CA SER A 82 -1.58 8.29 11.49
C SER A 82 -2.71 8.62 10.50
N MET A 83 -2.47 8.44 9.19
CA MET A 83 -3.51 8.59 8.17
C MET A 83 -4.50 7.42 8.22
N ALA A 84 -4.03 6.17 8.35
CA ALA A 84 -4.89 5.01 8.54
C ALA A 84 -5.83 5.19 9.74
N ASP A 85 -5.31 5.64 10.89
CA ASP A 85 -6.11 5.95 12.08
C ASP A 85 -7.16 7.04 11.82
N CYS A 86 -6.83 8.02 10.97
CA CYS A 86 -7.77 9.07 10.60
C CYS A 86 -8.92 8.51 9.75
N ILE A 87 -8.61 7.70 8.74
CA ILE A 87 -9.60 7.04 7.88
C ILE A 87 -10.54 6.20 8.73
N GLU A 88 -10.00 5.43 9.68
CA GLU A 88 -10.79 4.59 10.59
C GLU A 88 -11.82 5.40 11.39
N ASN A 89 -11.46 6.63 11.80
CA ASN A 89 -12.37 7.53 12.52
C ASN A 89 -13.43 8.19 11.61
N LEU A 90 -13.20 8.23 10.29
CA LEU A 90 -14.15 8.74 9.30
C LEU A 90 -15.04 7.64 8.72
N GLU A 91 -14.62 6.38 8.82
CA GLU A 91 -15.36 5.24 8.30
C GLU A 91 -16.66 5.00 9.07
N CYS A 92 -17.78 4.98 8.33
CA CYS A 92 -19.00 4.39 8.84
C CYS A 92 -18.99 2.88 8.59
N HIS A 93 -18.87 2.12 9.69
CA HIS A 93 -18.83 0.68 9.66
C HIS A 93 -20.22 0.09 9.34
N LYS A 94 -20.60 0.04 8.05
CA LYS A 94 -21.76 -0.75 7.61
C LYS A 94 -21.38 -2.21 7.32
N ASP A 95 -20.18 -2.47 6.79
CA ASP A 95 -19.75 -3.82 6.40
C ASP A 95 -18.36 -4.19 6.98
N LYS A 96 -18.22 -5.45 7.42
CA LYS A 96 -16.99 -6.02 8.02
C LYS A 96 -15.89 -6.39 7.02
N ASN A 97 -16.00 -5.96 5.76
CA ASN A 97 -14.96 -6.21 4.74
C ASN A 97 -13.72 -5.35 5.00
N LEU A 98 -12.67 -5.54 4.19
CA LEU A 98 -11.47 -4.68 4.18
C LEU A 98 -11.92 -3.21 4.11
N THR A 99 -11.71 -2.49 5.22
CA THR A 99 -11.99 -1.07 5.31
C THR A 99 -10.83 -0.30 4.65
N ASP A 100 -11.07 0.94 4.21
CA ASP A 100 -10.04 1.81 3.63
C ASP A 100 -8.88 2.03 4.63
N SER A 101 -9.18 2.11 5.92
CA SER A 101 -8.21 2.22 7.01
C SER A 101 -7.30 1.01 7.13
N LYS A 102 -7.86 -0.21 7.05
CA LYS A 102 -7.06 -1.45 7.03
C LYS A 102 -6.22 -1.52 5.77
N THR A 103 -6.80 -1.21 4.61
CA THR A 103 -6.08 -1.15 3.33
C THR A 103 -4.89 -0.20 3.41
N MET A 104 -5.11 1.00 3.94
CA MET A 104 -4.05 1.98 4.17
C MET A 104 -2.97 1.45 5.13
N ARG A 105 -3.37 0.87 6.27
CA ARG A 105 -2.41 0.31 7.23
C ARG A 105 -1.57 -0.81 6.62
N ASN A 106 -2.19 -1.70 5.85
CA ASN A 106 -1.48 -2.76 5.14
C ASN A 106 -0.49 -2.20 4.12
N ALA A 107 -0.88 -1.16 3.38
CA ALA A 107 0.03 -0.46 2.47
C ALA A 107 1.21 0.17 3.23
N CYS A 108 0.97 0.75 4.41
CA CYS A 108 2.03 1.30 5.27
C CYS A 108 3.05 0.24 5.71
N GLU A 109 2.57 -0.91 6.20
CA GLU A 109 3.45 -2.00 6.65
C GLU A 109 4.19 -2.65 5.48
N THR A 110 3.50 -2.82 4.34
CA THR A 110 4.08 -3.34 3.11
C THR A 110 5.21 -2.45 2.61
N LEU A 111 4.97 -1.14 2.53
CA LEU A 111 5.99 -0.21 2.07
C LEU A 111 7.17 -0.18 3.03
N LYS A 112 6.91 -0.20 4.35
CA LYS A 112 7.98 -0.32 5.36
C LYS A 112 8.84 -1.55 5.11
N PHE A 113 8.26 -2.73 4.90
CA PHE A 113 9.02 -3.94 4.59
C PHE A 113 9.96 -3.73 3.38
N PHE A 114 9.43 -3.20 2.27
CA PHE A 114 10.22 -3.01 1.05
C PHE A 114 11.36 -2.00 1.19
N VAL A 115 11.19 -0.96 2.01
CA VAL A 115 12.20 0.09 2.18
C VAL A 115 13.13 -0.12 3.38
N THR A 116 12.84 -1.10 4.24
CA THR A 116 13.70 -1.44 5.40
C THR A 116 14.29 -2.84 5.26
N ASP A 117 13.45 -3.86 5.36
CA ASP A 117 13.89 -5.27 5.46
C ASP A 117 14.33 -5.87 4.12
N PHE A 118 13.76 -5.39 3.00
CA PHE A 118 13.98 -5.96 1.67
C PHE A 118 14.74 -5.04 0.71
N PHE A 119 15.01 -3.79 1.12
CA PHE A 119 15.58 -2.76 0.24
C PHE A 119 16.94 -3.16 -0.33
N THR A 120 17.83 -3.73 0.49
CA THR A 120 19.15 -4.18 0.05
C THR A 120 19.08 -5.23 -1.06
N CYS A 121 18.11 -6.15 -0.98
CA CYS A 121 17.90 -7.14 -2.04
C CYS A 121 17.39 -6.47 -3.33
N LEU A 122 16.44 -5.55 -3.23
CA LEU A 122 15.95 -4.78 -4.38
C LEU A 122 17.06 -3.97 -5.04
N GLU A 123 17.95 -3.34 -4.28
CA GLU A 123 19.09 -2.61 -4.82
C GLU A 123 20.04 -3.55 -5.57
N LYS A 124 20.40 -4.69 -4.97
CA LYS A 124 21.27 -5.69 -5.61
C LYS A 124 20.70 -6.21 -6.93
N ILE A 125 19.39 -6.46 -7.00
CA ILE A 125 18.72 -6.88 -8.24
C ILE A 125 18.69 -5.74 -9.27
N GLY A 126 18.40 -4.50 -8.85
CA GLY A 126 18.36 -3.33 -9.74
C GLY A 126 19.73 -2.93 -10.32
N GLU A 127 20.82 -3.35 -9.68
CA GLU A 127 22.19 -3.15 -10.16
C GLU A 127 22.60 -4.11 -11.27
N LEU A 128 21.90 -5.24 -11.43
CA LEU A 128 22.16 -6.21 -12.50
C LEU A 128 22.10 -5.56 -13.89
N LYS A 129 22.96 -6.05 -14.80
CA LYS A 129 23.05 -5.60 -16.19
C LYS A 129 23.04 -6.81 -17.14
N PRO A 130 22.07 -6.92 -18.06
CA PRO A 130 20.91 -6.03 -18.21
C PRO A 130 19.95 -6.12 -17.01
N GLU A 131 19.18 -5.07 -16.78
CA GLU A 131 18.14 -5.09 -15.74
C GLU A 131 17.10 -6.19 -16.08
N PRO A 132 16.86 -7.16 -15.17
CA PRO A 132 15.99 -8.31 -15.44
C PRO A 132 14.56 -7.89 -15.79
N GLN A 133 13.97 -8.50 -16.81
CA GLN A 133 12.60 -8.18 -17.22
C GLN A 133 11.58 -8.42 -16.10
N CYS A 134 11.75 -9.53 -15.37
CA CYS A 134 10.96 -9.83 -14.19
C CYS A 134 10.92 -8.66 -13.20
N PHE A 135 12.08 -8.06 -12.89
CA PHE A 135 12.16 -6.96 -11.94
C PHE A 135 11.45 -5.69 -12.42
N LYS A 136 11.49 -5.42 -13.74
CA LYS A 136 10.83 -4.25 -14.34
C LYS A 136 9.30 -4.34 -14.33
N GLU A 137 8.80 -5.55 -14.57
CA GLU A 137 7.36 -5.81 -14.70
C GLU A 137 6.72 -6.21 -13.37
N TRP A 138 7.51 -6.50 -12.34
CA TRP A 138 6.98 -7.02 -11.09
C TRP A 138 6.24 -5.94 -10.30
N ASN A 139 4.92 -6.11 -10.24
CA ASN A 139 4.04 -5.40 -9.32
C ASN A 139 3.18 -6.44 -8.57
N PRO A 140 3.53 -6.80 -7.32
CA PRO A 140 2.82 -7.84 -6.59
C PRO A 140 1.39 -7.46 -6.18
N PHE A 141 1.01 -6.18 -6.29
CA PHE A 141 -0.32 -5.68 -5.91
C PHE A 141 -1.21 -5.37 -7.12
N GLU A 142 -0.73 -5.60 -8.34
CA GLU A 142 -1.49 -5.32 -9.54
C GLU A 142 -2.74 -6.18 -9.62
N GLY A 143 -3.90 -5.56 -9.83
CA GLY A 143 -5.15 -6.27 -10.05
C GLY A 143 -5.89 -6.76 -8.81
N PHE A 144 -5.31 -6.70 -7.60
CA PHE A 144 -6.02 -7.11 -6.37
C PHE A 144 -7.22 -6.23 -6.01
N ASN A 145 -7.26 -4.99 -6.51
CA ASN A 145 -8.42 -4.10 -6.36
C ASN A 145 -9.49 -4.30 -7.45
N ASP A 146 -9.20 -5.12 -8.46
CA ASP A 146 -10.10 -5.38 -9.58
C ASP A 146 -10.96 -6.61 -9.28
N LYS A 147 -12.27 -6.37 -9.07
CA LYS A 147 -13.24 -7.42 -8.76
C LYS A 147 -13.50 -8.37 -9.92
N GLU A 148 -13.13 -7.99 -11.15
CA GLU A 148 -13.31 -8.81 -12.35
C GLU A 148 -12.16 -9.80 -12.55
N LYS A 149 -11.02 -9.58 -11.88
CA LYS A 149 -9.86 -10.46 -12.00
C LYS A 149 -9.99 -11.72 -11.16
N ASN A 150 -9.51 -12.82 -11.72
CA ASN A 150 -9.45 -14.10 -11.02
C ASN A 150 -8.42 -14.03 -9.88
N GLN A 151 -8.91 -14.07 -8.64
CA GLN A 151 -8.06 -13.99 -7.45
C GLN A 151 -7.05 -15.14 -7.35
N GLU A 152 -7.38 -16.34 -7.83
CA GLU A 152 -6.43 -17.46 -7.84
C GLU A 152 -5.26 -17.19 -8.81
N GLU A 153 -5.53 -16.57 -9.96
CA GLU A 153 -4.50 -16.19 -10.93
C GLU A 153 -3.59 -15.09 -10.38
N LEU A 154 -4.16 -14.09 -9.71
CA LEU A 154 -3.39 -13.05 -9.02
C LEU A 154 -2.47 -13.64 -7.94
N CYS A 155 -2.99 -14.58 -7.14
CA CYS A 155 -2.18 -15.29 -6.14
C CYS A 155 -1.02 -16.08 -6.76
N LYS A 156 -1.24 -16.74 -7.92
CA LYS A 156 -0.19 -17.48 -8.65
C LYS A 156 0.89 -16.58 -9.23
N ASN A 157 0.54 -15.34 -9.58
CA ASN A 157 1.46 -14.38 -10.20
C ASN A 157 2.02 -13.33 -9.22
N MET A 158 1.80 -13.50 -7.91
CA MET A 158 2.25 -12.54 -6.89
C MET A 158 3.78 -12.38 -6.87
N MET A 159 4.55 -13.44 -7.17
CA MET A 159 6.00 -13.36 -7.39
C MET A 159 6.38 -12.98 -8.82
N GLY A 160 5.48 -12.33 -9.55
CA GLY A 160 5.58 -12.09 -10.97
C GLY A 160 5.17 -13.32 -11.78
N LYS A 161 5.13 -13.13 -13.10
CA LYS A 161 4.84 -14.20 -14.06
C LYS A 161 5.74 -15.41 -13.82
N ASP A 162 5.16 -16.60 -13.76
CA ASP A 162 5.86 -17.87 -13.54
C ASP A 162 6.76 -17.88 -12.28
N ASN A 163 6.39 -17.10 -11.24
CA ASN A 163 7.18 -16.89 -10.02
C ASN A 163 8.60 -16.38 -10.28
N CYS A 164 8.81 -15.56 -11.31
CA CYS A 164 10.14 -15.12 -11.71
C CYS A 164 10.95 -14.46 -10.58
N MET A 165 10.30 -13.76 -9.63
CA MET A 165 10.99 -13.14 -8.50
C MET A 165 11.53 -14.17 -7.51
N LYS A 166 10.94 -15.36 -7.41
CA LYS A 166 11.46 -16.44 -6.57
C LYS A 166 12.90 -16.76 -6.95
N LYS A 167 13.11 -17.01 -8.25
CA LYS A 167 14.43 -17.31 -8.82
C LYS A 167 15.38 -16.12 -8.65
N LEU A 168 14.91 -14.93 -9.01
CA LEU A 168 15.74 -13.73 -8.98
C LEU A 168 16.22 -13.40 -7.56
N VAL A 169 15.36 -13.54 -6.55
CA VAL A 169 15.70 -13.29 -5.14
C VAL A 169 16.59 -14.40 -4.59
N SER A 170 16.29 -15.68 -4.84
CA SER A 170 17.15 -16.79 -4.40
C SER A 170 18.57 -16.68 -4.95
N GLU A 171 18.73 -16.44 -6.25
CA GLU A 171 20.04 -16.38 -6.90
C GLU A 171 20.86 -15.15 -6.50
N ASN A 172 20.20 -14.01 -6.24
CA ASN A 172 20.91 -12.74 -6.00
C ASN A 172 20.96 -12.34 -4.53
N CYS A 173 19.95 -12.65 -3.73
CA CYS A 173 19.86 -12.22 -2.32
C CYS A 173 19.98 -13.39 -1.34
N GLY A 174 19.70 -14.60 -1.80
CA GLY A 174 19.75 -15.82 -1.01
C GLY A 174 18.42 -16.19 -0.34
N GLU A 175 18.39 -17.38 0.25
CA GLU A 175 17.19 -17.99 0.82
C GLU A 175 16.58 -17.20 1.99
N GLU A 176 17.40 -16.44 2.72
CA GLU A 176 16.90 -15.61 3.83
C GLU A 176 15.95 -14.51 3.32
N ASP A 177 16.35 -13.78 2.28
CA ASP A 177 15.55 -12.72 1.69
C ASP A 177 14.35 -13.29 0.93
N LEU A 178 14.51 -14.45 0.28
CA LEU A 178 13.36 -15.16 -0.29
C LEU A 178 12.30 -15.49 0.78
N ARG A 179 12.73 -16.00 1.93
CA ARG A 179 11.83 -16.28 3.06
C ARG A 179 11.20 -15.01 3.62
N LYS A 180 11.92 -13.89 3.72
CA LYS A 180 11.35 -12.59 4.11
C LYS A 180 10.23 -12.18 3.17
N LEU A 181 10.45 -12.29 1.86
CA LEU A 181 9.45 -11.96 0.84
C LEU A 181 8.21 -12.84 0.96
N TYR A 182 8.38 -14.15 1.12
CA TYR A 182 7.28 -15.08 1.37
C TYR A 182 6.50 -14.76 2.63
N ASN A 183 7.19 -14.43 3.73
CA ASN A 183 6.54 -14.07 4.98
C ASN A 183 5.72 -12.79 4.84
N MET A 184 6.26 -11.77 4.16
CA MET A 184 5.52 -10.53 3.89
C MET A 184 4.21 -10.83 3.17
N PHE A 185 4.26 -11.66 2.13
CA PHE A 185 3.05 -12.05 1.41
C PHE A 185 2.09 -12.88 2.26
N LYS A 186 2.58 -13.86 3.01
CA LYS A 186 1.75 -14.69 3.88
C LYS A 186 0.99 -13.89 4.94
N PHE A 187 1.57 -12.80 5.44
CA PHE A 187 0.97 -11.99 6.50
C PHE A 187 0.24 -10.75 6.00
N ALA A 188 0.50 -10.30 4.78
CA ALA A 188 -0.20 -9.17 4.19
C ALA A 188 -1.67 -9.53 3.93
N GLU A 189 -2.57 -8.66 4.40
CA GLU A 189 -4.01 -8.92 4.36
C GLU A 189 -4.56 -9.14 2.95
N VAL A 190 -4.00 -8.43 1.97
CA VAL A 190 -4.34 -8.53 0.55
C VAL A 190 -4.16 -9.96 0.00
N PHE A 191 -3.24 -10.73 0.58
CA PHE A 191 -2.95 -12.11 0.17
C PHE A 191 -3.48 -13.16 1.15
N LYS A 192 -4.23 -12.79 2.20
CA LYS A 192 -4.85 -13.78 3.12
C LYS A 192 -5.75 -14.77 2.42
N GLN A 193 -6.32 -14.38 1.27
CA GLN A 193 -7.13 -15.24 0.41
C GLN A 193 -6.29 -16.20 -0.46
N CYS A 194 -4.99 -15.97 -0.58
CA CYS A 194 -4.08 -16.86 -1.29
C CYS A 194 -3.74 -18.06 -0.42
N ASP A 195 -3.78 -19.25 -1.01
CA ASP A 195 -3.31 -20.46 -0.35
C ASP A 195 -1.79 -20.38 -0.18
N ALA A 196 -1.33 -20.25 1.07
CA ALA A 196 0.09 -20.14 1.40
C ALA A 196 0.91 -21.38 0.98
N SER A 197 0.26 -22.54 0.75
CA SER A 197 0.95 -23.73 0.23
C SER A 197 1.26 -23.67 -1.27
N LYS A 198 0.62 -22.73 -1.99
CA LYS A 198 0.85 -22.49 -3.43
C LYS A 198 1.90 -21.42 -3.71
N LEU A 199 2.51 -20.84 -2.66
CA LEU A 199 3.56 -19.83 -2.73
C LEU A 199 4.95 -20.48 -2.82
#